data_AF-A0A2V8RM45-F1
#
_entry.id   AF-A0A2V8RM45-F1
#
_cell.length_a   1.000
_cell.length_b   1.000
_cell.length_c   1.000
_cell.angle_alpha   90.00
_cell.angle_beta   90.00
_cell.angle_gamma   90.00
#
_symmetry.space_group_name_H-M   'P 1'
#
loop_
_entity.id
_entity.type
_entity.pdbx_description
1 polymer ?
#
loop_
_entity_poly.entity_id
_entity_poly.type
_entity_poly.pdbx_seq_one_letter_code
_entity_poly.pdbx_strand_id
1 'polypeptide(L)'
;MGNSGRVYQEDTFTSRLVTYPLLDQEPAALRVSWIHWDSSFRGSRLTIGDQIIGVNGVPIVKPEQVEDVQRMLPMLVGQYAESQFWAQQGAKEGEPLTLTVRRRKLPGQGWETLETRGELRAERRYLNEQERWVLGPGGPDNYAHDGFPEAWSSWYEKLVAQLTRILAEGWAPSFSSRYELECHLEYQARIEYLAEHYPGPLADALKADWEAARTSLVGRKYEIAPEALAYRRAEEERVQQVADAARQSWAAFLQAKAAEIIEPFPGIDPIHGDLASIVGKYVVLPPIGYRDWVSEAEHNWLTSSQDRTYYFADTETPAAERMLLATRRYRKLVTPNIREDYAIVGRVLPEPRLLIIQERGIFGTQVEPVAALVGDAMFIDLTTEQDGVSPFAGEQALMKPSAALPPDDATPKQVMEAWIAALKEGDLALWKELFADWYVDQLPDGRPFLHPYEIWMSDSNWEDSRRRVLDDVYGIEVVWTSDPRDIMTGREFERAPHIEEVDVEIDLIGSFDGEYRAFSKPSFNRFWKLQRVDTGPWRISSVQGI
;
A
#
# COMPACT_ATOMS: atom_id res chain seq x y z
N MET A 1 -8.73 -48.01 -20.45
CA MET A 1 -7.64 -48.88 -20.94
C MET A 1 -6.37 -48.04 -20.85
N GLY A 2 -5.34 -48.54 -20.16
CA GLY A 2 -4.33 -47.70 -19.50
C GLY A 2 -3.28 -47.11 -20.41
N ASN A 3 -3.17 -45.77 -20.41
CA ASN A 3 -2.03 -44.99 -20.90
C ASN A 3 -0.86 -45.05 -19.90
N SER A 4 -0.30 -46.22 -19.60
CA SER A 4 0.87 -46.29 -18.72
C SER A 4 2.16 -46.24 -19.56
N GLY A 5 2.63 -45.03 -19.85
CA GLY A 5 3.96 -44.82 -20.40
C GLY A 5 5.08 -45.15 -19.40
N ARG A 6 6.35 -45.01 -19.81
CA ARG A 6 7.51 -45.36 -18.98
C ARG A 6 7.75 -44.33 -17.89
N VAL A 7 8.11 -44.79 -16.68
CA VAL A 7 8.49 -43.94 -15.54
C VAL A 7 9.99 -44.09 -15.30
N TYR A 8 10.71 -42.97 -15.28
CA TYR A 8 12.09 -42.90 -14.82
C TYR A 8 12.08 -42.41 -13.37
N GLN A 9 12.73 -43.18 -12.50
CA GLN A 9 12.90 -42.84 -11.09
C GLN A 9 14.37 -42.48 -10.87
N GLU A 10 14.60 -41.33 -10.27
CA GLU A 10 15.93 -40.96 -9.76
C GLU A 10 16.09 -41.50 -8.34
N ASP A 11 17.30 -41.93 -7.96
CA ASP A 11 17.63 -42.37 -6.59
C ASP A 11 17.79 -41.17 -5.62
N THR A 12 17.03 -40.10 -5.85
CA THR A 12 17.03 -38.85 -5.08
C THR A 12 15.68 -38.69 -4.39
N PHE A 13 15.68 -38.70 -3.05
CA PHE A 13 14.47 -38.63 -2.24
C PHE A 13 14.27 -37.21 -1.68
N THR A 14 13.06 -36.66 -1.83
CA THR A 14 12.71 -35.32 -1.33
C THR A 14 11.29 -35.28 -0.78
N SER A 15 10.98 -34.24 -0.01
CA SER A 15 9.62 -33.88 0.40
C SER A 15 8.73 -33.41 -0.77
N ARG A 16 9.34 -33.05 -1.90
CA ARG A 16 8.67 -32.38 -3.04
C ARG A 16 7.96 -31.09 -2.63
N LEU A 17 8.53 -30.37 -1.66
CA LEU A 17 8.14 -29.03 -1.27
C LEU A 17 9.12 -28.01 -1.87
N VAL A 18 8.69 -26.76 -1.97
CA VAL A 18 9.58 -25.61 -2.18
C VAL A 18 9.37 -24.68 -1.00
N THR A 19 10.45 -24.26 -0.35
CA THR A 19 10.37 -23.39 0.82
C THR A 19 11.18 -22.12 0.68
N TYR A 20 10.81 -21.10 1.47
CA TYR A 20 11.58 -19.88 1.64
C TYR A 20 12.08 -19.78 3.10
N PRO A 21 13.39 -19.64 3.32
CA PRO A 21 13.95 -19.58 4.67
C PRO A 21 13.60 -18.26 5.37
N LEU A 22 13.02 -18.36 6.57
CA LEU A 22 12.75 -17.26 7.49
C LEU A 22 13.51 -17.55 8.78
N LEU A 23 14.85 -17.45 8.74
CA LEU A 23 15.71 -17.87 9.85
C LEU A 23 15.89 -16.78 10.92
N ASP A 24 15.56 -15.52 10.60
CA ASP A 24 15.73 -14.37 11.51
C ASP A 24 14.50 -14.07 12.37
N GLN A 25 13.41 -14.80 12.17
CA GLN A 25 12.21 -14.71 13.02
C GLN A 25 12.29 -15.72 14.17
N GLU A 26 11.48 -15.51 15.21
CA GLU A 26 11.38 -16.41 16.35
C GLU A 26 10.01 -17.13 16.38
N PRO A 27 9.98 -18.47 16.47
CA PRO A 27 11.04 -19.39 16.04
C PRO A 27 11.42 -19.23 14.56
N ALA A 28 12.64 -19.65 14.25
CA ALA A 28 13.12 -19.80 12.87
C ALA A 28 12.21 -20.76 12.11
N ALA A 29 11.94 -20.49 10.82
CA ALA A 29 11.06 -21.34 10.04
C ALA A 29 11.41 -21.39 8.55
N LEU A 30 10.74 -22.32 7.86
CA LEU A 30 10.71 -22.42 6.41
C LEU A 30 9.28 -22.16 5.95
N ARG A 31 9.02 -21.04 5.26
CA ARG A 31 7.70 -20.79 4.67
C ARG A 31 7.49 -21.71 3.48
N VAL A 32 6.37 -22.42 3.43
CA VAL A 32 5.99 -23.24 2.27
C VAL A 32 5.63 -22.33 1.10
N SER A 33 6.48 -22.31 0.08
CA SER A 33 6.26 -21.54 -1.14
C SER A 33 5.44 -22.31 -2.16
N TRP A 34 5.70 -23.61 -2.29
CA TRP A 34 4.97 -24.47 -3.20
C TRP A 34 4.93 -25.91 -2.68
N ILE A 35 3.90 -26.65 -3.06
CA ILE A 35 3.78 -28.10 -2.82
C ILE A 35 3.70 -28.72 -4.22
N HIS A 36 4.62 -29.57 -4.64
CA HIS A 36 4.48 -30.17 -5.98
C HIS A 36 3.25 -31.07 -6.06
N TRP A 37 2.68 -31.26 -7.26
CA TRP A 37 1.47 -32.07 -7.46
C TRP A 37 1.68 -33.54 -7.05
N ASP A 38 2.92 -34.04 -7.12
CA ASP A 38 3.32 -35.40 -6.73
C ASP A 38 3.84 -35.50 -5.29
N SER A 39 3.82 -34.40 -4.53
CA SER A 39 4.18 -34.42 -3.12
C SER A 39 3.16 -35.21 -2.31
N SER A 40 3.66 -36.04 -1.41
CA SER A 40 2.86 -36.77 -0.41
C SER A 40 2.17 -35.85 0.61
N PHE A 41 2.56 -34.57 0.69
CA PHE A 41 1.89 -33.57 1.51
C PHE A 41 0.61 -33.04 0.87
N ARG A 42 0.34 -33.34 -0.41
CA ARG A 42 -0.96 -33.08 -1.03
C ARG A 42 -2.03 -33.93 -0.33
N GLY A 43 -3.14 -33.29 0.07
CA GLY A 43 -4.20 -33.95 0.86
C GLY A 43 -3.90 -34.04 2.37
N SER A 44 -2.72 -33.58 2.81
CA SER A 44 -2.45 -33.32 4.23
C SER A 44 -3.08 -31.99 4.68
N ARG A 45 -2.83 -31.57 5.93
CA ARG A 45 -3.25 -30.26 6.43
C ARG A 45 -2.30 -29.11 6.05
N LEU A 46 -1.19 -29.43 5.38
CA LEU A 46 -0.21 -28.43 4.93
C LEU A 46 -0.79 -27.55 3.84
N THR A 47 -0.62 -26.23 3.98
CA THR A 47 -0.98 -25.27 2.96
C THR A 47 0.21 -24.42 2.56
N ILE A 48 0.17 -23.87 1.34
CA ILE A 48 1.10 -22.83 0.92
C ILE A 48 0.95 -21.62 1.87
N GLY A 49 2.07 -21.02 2.26
CA GLY A 49 2.14 -19.94 3.26
C GLY A 49 2.36 -20.42 4.71
N ASP A 50 2.17 -21.70 5.02
CA ASP A 50 2.50 -22.25 6.34
C ASP A 50 3.98 -22.11 6.64
N GLN A 51 4.33 -21.97 7.92
CA GLN A 51 5.72 -21.89 8.36
C GLN A 51 6.13 -23.18 9.07
N ILE A 52 7.03 -23.95 8.47
CA ILE A 52 7.61 -25.16 9.07
C ILE A 52 8.63 -24.73 10.13
N ILE A 53 8.34 -25.03 11.39
CA ILE A 53 9.17 -24.71 12.56
C ILE A 53 9.88 -25.94 13.12
N GLY A 54 9.60 -27.13 12.59
CA GLY A 54 10.30 -28.36 12.95
C GLY A 54 10.08 -29.51 11.98
N VAL A 55 11.04 -30.43 11.93
CA VAL A 55 11.07 -31.61 11.07
C VAL A 55 11.39 -32.84 11.92
N ASN A 56 10.51 -33.85 11.90
CA ASN A 56 10.63 -35.07 12.70
C ASN A 56 10.87 -34.81 14.20
N GLY A 57 10.20 -33.79 14.75
CA GLY A 57 10.35 -33.37 16.15
C GLY A 57 11.59 -32.53 16.44
N VAL A 58 12.45 -32.27 15.45
CA VAL A 58 13.62 -31.40 15.58
C VAL A 58 13.25 -29.98 15.14
N PRO A 59 13.36 -28.97 16.01
CA PRO A 59 13.09 -27.58 15.64
C PRO A 59 14.04 -27.07 14.56
N ILE A 60 13.53 -26.18 13.70
CA ILE A 60 14.38 -25.37 12.82
C ILE A 60 15.04 -24.30 13.69
N VAL A 61 16.37 -24.23 13.64
CA VAL A 61 17.16 -23.24 14.38
C VAL A 61 18.11 -22.54 13.41
N LYS A 62 18.34 -21.25 13.61
CA LYS A 62 19.38 -20.51 12.90
C LYS A 62 20.72 -20.75 13.60
N PRO A 63 21.74 -21.31 12.91
CA PRO A 63 23.10 -21.37 13.45
C PRO A 63 23.66 -19.98 13.76
N GLU A 64 24.50 -19.87 14.79
CA GLU A 64 25.15 -18.60 15.16
C GLU A 64 26.19 -18.15 14.12
N GLN A 65 26.87 -19.09 13.48
CA GLN A 65 27.92 -18.81 12.49
C GLN A 65 27.35 -18.77 11.07
N VAL A 66 27.75 -17.75 10.31
CA VAL A 66 27.30 -17.53 8.92
C VAL A 66 27.70 -18.71 8.02
N GLU A 67 28.88 -19.28 8.24
CA GLU A 67 29.39 -20.43 7.49
C GLU A 67 28.51 -21.67 7.68
N ASP A 68 27.96 -21.87 8.87
CA ASP A 68 27.07 -22.98 9.17
C ASP A 68 25.67 -22.75 8.59
N VAL A 69 25.19 -21.50 8.56
CA VAL A 69 23.97 -21.13 7.84
C VAL A 69 24.12 -21.47 6.35
N GLN A 70 25.24 -21.10 5.72
CA GLN A 70 25.49 -21.36 4.30
C GLN A 70 25.57 -22.86 3.97
N ARG A 71 26.03 -23.69 4.90
CA ARG A 71 26.08 -25.16 4.73
C ARG A 71 24.72 -25.81 4.97
N MET A 72 24.01 -25.38 6.01
CA MET A 72 22.72 -25.97 6.41
C MET A 72 21.60 -25.60 5.42
N LEU A 73 21.53 -24.33 5.00
CA LEU A 73 20.40 -23.79 4.26
C LEU A 73 20.07 -24.58 2.98
N PRO A 74 21.02 -24.93 2.10
CA PRO A 74 20.75 -25.78 0.93
C PRO A 74 20.12 -27.15 1.24
N MET A 75 20.38 -27.68 2.43
CA MET A 75 20.01 -29.04 2.87
C MET A 75 18.66 -29.09 3.61
N LEU A 76 18.04 -27.94 3.91
CA LEU A 76 16.75 -27.88 4.56
C LEU A 76 15.62 -28.41 3.66
N VAL A 77 14.50 -28.79 4.27
CA VAL A 77 13.31 -29.29 3.56
C VAL A 77 12.83 -28.26 2.53
N GLY A 78 12.67 -28.69 1.28
CA GLY A 78 12.25 -27.88 0.14
C GLY A 78 13.31 -26.96 -0.45
N GLN A 79 14.59 -27.18 -0.11
CA GLN A 79 15.75 -26.49 -0.70
C GLN A 79 16.46 -27.39 -1.72
N TYR A 80 17.27 -26.79 -2.59
CA TYR A 80 17.80 -27.45 -3.79
C TYR A 80 18.70 -28.68 -3.51
N ALA A 81 19.28 -28.80 -2.31
CA ALA A 81 20.12 -29.93 -1.91
C ALA A 81 19.48 -30.80 -0.81
N GLU A 82 18.15 -30.70 -0.61
CA GLU A 82 17.40 -31.53 0.34
C GLU A 82 17.68 -33.03 0.16
N SER A 83 17.77 -33.51 -1.09
CA SER A 83 18.02 -34.93 -1.37
C SER A 83 19.37 -35.42 -0.85
N GLN A 84 20.38 -34.54 -0.78
CA GLN A 84 21.69 -34.88 -0.23
C GLN A 84 21.61 -35.10 1.28
N PHE A 85 20.81 -34.31 1.99
CA PHE A 85 20.55 -34.50 3.42
C PHE A 85 19.92 -35.85 3.69
N TRP A 86 18.85 -36.20 2.96
CA TRP A 86 18.18 -37.49 3.12
C TRP A 86 19.06 -38.67 2.75
N ALA A 87 19.87 -38.55 1.70
CA ALA A 87 20.86 -39.56 1.34
C ALA A 87 21.90 -39.78 2.46
N GLN A 88 22.39 -38.71 3.11
CA GLN A 88 23.30 -38.80 4.26
C GLN A 88 22.65 -39.49 5.47
N GLN A 89 21.34 -39.33 5.66
CA GLN A 89 20.57 -40.02 6.71
C GLN A 89 20.22 -41.47 6.34
N GLY A 90 20.57 -41.93 5.12
CA GLY A 90 20.23 -43.27 4.64
C GLY A 90 18.73 -43.46 4.39
N ALA A 91 18.01 -42.36 4.16
CA ALA A 91 16.56 -42.37 4.02
C ALA A 91 16.11 -43.03 2.71
N LYS A 92 14.87 -43.52 2.68
CA LYS A 92 14.30 -44.26 1.54
C LYS A 92 12.97 -43.67 1.08
N GLU A 93 12.57 -44.04 -0.14
CA GLU A 93 11.22 -43.75 -0.62
C GLU A 93 10.15 -44.34 0.32
N GLY A 94 9.11 -43.55 0.60
CA GLY A 94 8.02 -43.91 1.50
C GLY A 94 8.34 -43.68 2.98
N GLU A 95 9.54 -43.21 3.32
CA GLU A 95 9.88 -42.91 4.70
C GLU A 95 9.04 -41.74 5.23
N PRO A 96 8.40 -41.88 6.41
CA PRO A 96 7.50 -40.86 6.92
C PRO A 96 8.28 -39.60 7.31
N LEU A 97 7.74 -38.45 6.91
CA LEU A 97 8.23 -37.13 7.26
C LEU A 97 7.14 -36.38 8.02
N THR A 98 7.42 -36.02 9.28
CA THR A 98 6.51 -35.22 10.10
C THR A 98 7.02 -33.78 10.12
N LEU A 99 6.15 -32.82 9.81
CA LEU A 99 6.45 -31.41 9.89
C LEU A 99 5.62 -30.77 11.00
N THR A 100 6.29 -30.04 11.89
CA THR A 100 5.64 -29.14 12.84
C THR A 100 5.52 -27.78 12.15
N VAL A 101 4.30 -27.32 11.92
CA VAL A 101 4.03 -26.07 11.22
C VAL A 101 3.28 -25.10 12.12
N ARG A 102 3.53 -23.81 11.93
CA ARG A 102 2.69 -22.74 12.51
C ARG A 102 1.94 -22.01 11.40
N ARG A 103 0.69 -21.67 11.70
CA ARG A 103 -0.22 -20.92 10.84
C ARG A 103 -0.84 -19.78 11.64
N ARG A 104 -1.11 -18.65 10.98
CA ARG A 104 -1.83 -17.54 11.62
C ARG A 104 -3.26 -17.95 11.95
N LYS A 105 -3.74 -17.62 13.15
CA LYS A 105 -5.15 -17.77 13.52
C LYS A 105 -5.96 -16.64 12.90
N LEU A 106 -6.51 -16.86 11.71
CA LEU A 106 -7.25 -15.85 10.95
C LEU A 106 -8.77 -16.11 10.95
N PRO A 107 -9.62 -15.13 11.32
CA PRO A 107 -9.28 -13.89 12.02
C PRO A 107 -8.95 -14.15 13.51
N GLY A 108 -8.08 -13.34 14.11
CA GLY A 108 -7.77 -13.48 15.54
C GLY A 108 -6.34 -13.11 15.92
N GLN A 109 -5.87 -13.65 17.04
CA GLN A 109 -4.55 -13.37 17.59
C GLN A 109 -3.65 -14.61 17.62
N GLY A 110 -2.37 -14.37 17.34
CA GLY A 110 -1.29 -15.33 17.51
C GLY A 110 -1.28 -16.42 16.45
N TRP A 111 -0.60 -17.50 16.80
CA TRP A 111 -0.35 -18.64 15.91
C TRP A 111 -1.07 -19.90 16.41
N GLU A 112 -1.44 -20.77 15.49
CA GLU A 112 -1.76 -22.17 15.76
C GLU A 112 -0.61 -23.06 15.30
N THR A 113 -0.28 -24.07 16.10
CA THR A 113 0.70 -25.10 15.73
C THR A 113 -0.04 -26.36 15.32
N LEU A 114 0.35 -26.90 14.17
CA LEU A 114 -0.22 -28.10 13.58
C LEU A 114 0.91 -29.10 13.30
N GLU A 115 0.63 -30.38 13.46
CA GLU A 115 1.48 -31.43 12.91
C GLU A 115 0.88 -31.90 11.58
N THR A 116 1.73 -32.00 10.55
CA THR A 116 1.37 -32.62 9.28
C THR A 116 2.33 -33.74 8.96
N ARG A 117 1.87 -34.74 8.21
CA ARG A 117 2.65 -35.92 7.86
C ARG A 117 2.60 -36.14 6.36
N GLY A 118 3.75 -36.44 5.80
CA GLY A 118 3.94 -36.89 4.43
C GLY A 118 4.96 -38.02 4.41
N GLU A 119 5.47 -38.31 3.22
CA GLU A 119 6.46 -39.33 2.93
C GLU A 119 7.50 -38.78 1.96
N LEU A 120 8.75 -39.17 2.13
CA LEU A 120 9.79 -38.89 1.13
C LEU A 120 9.45 -39.62 -0.18
N ARG A 121 9.53 -38.89 -1.30
CA ARG A 121 9.26 -39.41 -2.63
C ARG A 121 10.53 -39.32 -3.48
N ALA A 122 10.75 -40.34 -4.29
CA ALA A 122 11.74 -40.27 -5.34
C ALA A 122 11.29 -39.27 -6.41
N GLU A 123 12.22 -38.52 -7.00
CA GLU A 123 11.91 -37.71 -8.16
C GLU A 123 11.60 -38.61 -9.37
N ARG A 124 10.48 -38.31 -10.04
CA ARG A 124 9.98 -39.11 -11.14
C ARG A 124 9.83 -38.26 -12.39
N ARG A 125 10.25 -38.82 -13.52
CA ARG A 125 10.00 -38.28 -14.85
C ARG A 125 9.18 -39.28 -15.64
N TYR A 126 8.26 -38.77 -16.46
CA TYR A 126 7.28 -39.59 -17.14
C TYR A 126 7.46 -39.45 -18.65
N LEU A 127 7.44 -40.58 -19.37
CA LEU A 127 7.30 -40.62 -20.82
C LEU A 127 5.90 -41.09 -21.19
N ASN A 128 5.36 -40.59 -22.30
CA ASN A 128 4.19 -41.17 -22.95
C ASN A 128 4.56 -42.40 -23.81
N GLU A 129 3.56 -42.99 -24.48
CA GLU A 129 3.74 -44.14 -25.38
C GLU A 129 4.65 -43.86 -26.58
N GLN A 130 4.85 -42.59 -26.92
CA GLN A 130 5.69 -42.12 -28.02
C GLN A 130 7.12 -41.78 -27.56
N GLU A 131 7.49 -42.20 -26.34
CA GLU A 131 8.77 -41.91 -25.69
C GLU A 131 9.08 -40.41 -25.54
N ARG A 132 8.05 -39.57 -25.39
CA ARG A 132 8.20 -38.13 -25.15
C ARG A 132 7.92 -37.77 -23.70
N TRP A 133 8.67 -36.80 -23.17
CA TRP A 133 8.52 -36.30 -21.80
C TRP A 133 7.15 -35.65 -21.59
N VAL A 134 6.48 -36.04 -20.51
CA VAL A 134 5.18 -35.49 -20.10
C VAL A 134 5.23 -34.93 -18.68
N LEU A 135 4.32 -34.00 -18.36
CA LEU A 135 4.28 -33.31 -17.06
C LEU A 135 3.92 -34.22 -15.87
N GLY A 136 3.27 -35.35 -16.13
CA GLY A 136 2.85 -36.32 -15.12
C GLY A 136 2.27 -37.59 -15.74
N PRO A 137 1.89 -38.60 -14.93
CA PRO A 137 1.25 -39.82 -15.41
C PRO A 137 -0.01 -39.49 -16.21
N GLY A 138 -0.04 -39.87 -17.49
CA GLY A 138 -1.16 -39.56 -18.38
C GLY A 138 -1.30 -38.08 -18.73
N GLY A 139 -0.31 -37.25 -18.38
CA GLY A 139 -0.29 -35.81 -18.66
C GLY A 139 0.13 -35.46 -20.10
N PRO A 140 0.09 -34.18 -20.44
CA PRO A 140 0.46 -33.70 -21.77
C PRO A 140 1.98 -33.76 -22.01
N ASP A 141 2.35 -33.89 -23.29
CA ASP A 141 3.73 -33.77 -23.79
C ASP A 141 4.24 -32.34 -23.53
N ASN A 142 5.40 -32.26 -22.84
CA ASN A 142 6.00 -31.01 -22.39
C ASN A 142 6.16 -29.98 -23.53
N TYR A 143 6.50 -30.45 -24.73
CA TYR A 143 6.79 -29.61 -25.88
C TYR A 143 5.63 -29.51 -26.88
N ALA A 144 4.50 -30.16 -26.58
CA ALA A 144 3.33 -30.09 -27.44
C ALA A 144 2.56 -28.78 -27.24
N HIS A 145 1.90 -28.37 -28.32
CA HIS A 145 0.91 -27.31 -28.33
C HIS A 145 -0.49 -27.93 -28.50
N ASP A 146 -1.47 -27.32 -27.85
CA ASP A 146 -2.85 -27.78 -27.64
C ASP A 146 -3.88 -26.74 -28.17
N GLY A 147 -3.41 -25.79 -29.00
CA GLY A 147 -4.20 -24.66 -29.48
C GLY A 147 -4.02 -23.39 -28.65
N PHE A 148 -3.33 -23.46 -27.50
CA PHE A 148 -2.89 -22.29 -26.75
C PHE A 148 -1.47 -21.84 -27.18
N PRO A 149 -1.08 -20.56 -26.93
CA PRO A 149 0.15 -19.99 -27.47
C PRO A 149 1.46 -20.67 -27.02
N GLU A 150 1.45 -21.32 -25.85
CA GLU A 150 2.65 -21.81 -25.18
C GLU A 150 2.68 -23.34 -25.12
N ALA A 151 3.89 -23.93 -25.15
CA ALA A 151 4.05 -25.34 -24.84
C ALA A 151 3.72 -25.63 -23.36
N TRP A 152 3.32 -26.86 -23.05
CA TRP A 152 2.85 -27.25 -21.71
C TRP A 152 3.85 -27.01 -20.60
N SER A 153 5.15 -27.29 -20.81
CA SER A 153 6.16 -27.06 -19.77
C SER A 153 6.33 -25.57 -19.43
N SER A 154 6.41 -24.73 -20.46
CA SER A 154 6.55 -23.27 -20.28
C SER A 154 5.33 -22.67 -19.59
N TRP A 155 4.14 -23.12 -19.97
CA TRP A 155 2.90 -22.71 -19.33
C TRP A 155 2.82 -23.13 -17.86
N TYR A 156 3.17 -24.39 -17.56
CA TYR A 156 3.17 -24.93 -16.20
C TYR A 156 4.14 -24.16 -15.29
N GLU A 157 5.36 -23.87 -15.76
CA GLU A 157 6.34 -23.08 -15.00
C GLU A 157 5.82 -21.67 -14.68
N LYS A 158 5.21 -20.99 -15.67
CA LYS A 158 4.61 -19.66 -15.48
C LYS A 158 3.44 -19.69 -14.49
N LEU A 159 2.55 -20.68 -14.63
CA LEU A 159 1.42 -20.87 -13.74
C LEU A 159 1.91 -21.10 -12.30
N VAL A 160 2.84 -22.03 -12.07
CA VAL A 160 3.39 -22.32 -10.74
C VAL A 160 4.04 -21.08 -10.13
N ALA A 161 4.81 -20.30 -10.90
CA ALA A 161 5.40 -19.05 -10.43
C ALA A 161 4.33 -18.03 -10.02
N GLN A 162 3.27 -17.88 -10.81
CA GLN A 162 2.15 -16.99 -10.48
C GLN A 162 1.41 -17.44 -9.21
N LEU A 163 1.07 -18.73 -9.12
CA LEU A 163 0.36 -19.29 -7.97
C LEU A 163 1.20 -19.21 -6.68
N THR A 164 2.51 -19.45 -6.77
CA THR A 164 3.45 -19.27 -5.65
C THR A 164 3.43 -17.84 -5.15
N ARG A 165 3.51 -16.85 -6.04
CA ARG A 165 3.44 -15.43 -5.66
C ARG A 165 2.11 -15.08 -4.99
N ILE A 166 0.98 -15.55 -5.53
CA ILE A 166 -0.36 -15.26 -4.98
C ILE A 166 -0.58 -15.89 -3.61
N LEU A 167 -0.18 -17.16 -3.43
CA LEU A 167 -0.52 -17.95 -2.25
C LEU A 167 0.54 -17.89 -1.14
N ALA A 168 1.84 -17.77 -1.47
CA ALA A 168 2.92 -17.84 -0.49
C ALA A 168 3.48 -16.47 -0.07
N GLU A 169 3.72 -15.59 -1.05
CA GLU A 169 4.34 -14.29 -0.82
C GLU A 169 3.34 -13.25 -0.32
N GLY A 170 2.05 -13.57 -0.40
CA GLY A 170 0.97 -12.70 0.03
C GLY A 170 0.90 -11.42 -0.80
N TRP A 171 0.04 -10.52 -0.36
CA TRP A 171 -0.19 -9.24 -1.05
C TRP A 171 0.94 -8.25 -0.71
N ALA A 172 2.12 -8.46 -1.30
CA ALA A 172 3.27 -7.57 -1.18
C ALA A 172 2.93 -6.13 -1.65
N PRO A 173 3.73 -5.09 -1.31
CA PRO A 173 3.40 -3.70 -1.62
C PRO A 173 3.23 -3.37 -3.12
N SER A 174 3.72 -4.21 -4.04
CA SER A 174 3.51 -4.07 -5.48
C SER A 174 2.30 -4.85 -6.02
N PHE A 175 1.60 -5.60 -5.17
CA PHE A 175 0.56 -6.54 -5.56
C PHE A 175 -0.79 -5.85 -5.79
N SER A 176 -1.45 -6.19 -6.89
CA SER A 176 -2.81 -5.73 -7.20
C SER A 176 -3.77 -6.91 -7.32
N SER A 177 -4.54 -7.17 -6.27
CA SER A 177 -5.46 -8.33 -6.25
C SER A 177 -6.44 -8.39 -7.43
N ARG A 178 -6.89 -7.23 -7.94
CA ARG A 178 -7.87 -7.17 -9.04
C ARG A 178 -7.23 -7.41 -10.41
N TYR A 179 -6.07 -6.80 -10.66
CA TYR A 179 -5.29 -7.07 -11.87
C TYR A 179 -4.84 -8.54 -11.91
N GLU A 180 -4.37 -9.05 -10.78
CA GLU A 180 -3.94 -10.44 -10.68
C GLU A 180 -5.11 -11.42 -10.83
N LEU A 181 -6.32 -11.07 -10.37
CA LEU A 181 -7.53 -11.86 -10.64
C LEU A 181 -7.85 -11.90 -12.14
N GLU A 182 -7.79 -10.77 -12.82
CA GLU A 182 -8.02 -10.71 -14.27
C GLU A 182 -7.03 -11.61 -15.02
N CYS A 183 -5.72 -11.45 -14.77
CA CYS A 183 -4.69 -12.31 -15.37
C CYS A 183 -4.86 -13.79 -14.99
N HIS A 184 -5.25 -14.10 -13.75
CA HIS A 184 -5.44 -15.47 -13.29
C HIS A 184 -6.61 -16.18 -13.98
N LEU A 185 -7.67 -15.43 -14.32
CA LEU A 185 -8.83 -15.96 -15.04
C LEU A 185 -8.51 -16.32 -16.50
N GLU A 186 -7.49 -15.72 -17.12
CA GLU A 186 -7.03 -16.10 -18.47
C GLU A 186 -6.58 -17.57 -18.54
N TYR A 187 -6.11 -18.14 -17.42
CA TYR A 187 -5.71 -19.53 -17.35
C TYR A 187 -6.86 -20.53 -17.23
N GLN A 188 -8.10 -20.08 -16.96
CA GLN A 188 -9.24 -20.94 -16.71
C GLN A 188 -9.46 -21.95 -17.84
N ALA A 189 -9.50 -21.47 -19.08
CA ALA A 189 -9.78 -22.31 -20.25
C ALA A 189 -8.75 -23.44 -20.41
N ARG A 190 -7.48 -23.18 -20.10
CA ARG A 190 -6.42 -24.20 -20.23
C ARG A 190 -6.39 -25.18 -19.05
N ILE A 191 -6.77 -24.73 -17.86
CA ILE A 191 -7.00 -25.61 -16.70
C ILE A 191 -8.18 -26.56 -16.97
N GLU A 192 -9.28 -26.05 -17.52
CA GLU A 192 -10.43 -26.88 -17.93
C GLU A 192 -10.05 -27.88 -19.02
N TYR A 193 -9.30 -27.42 -20.04
CA TYR A 193 -8.79 -28.29 -21.10
C TYR A 193 -7.91 -29.42 -20.54
N LEU A 194 -6.99 -29.11 -19.62
CA LEU A 194 -6.14 -30.10 -18.95
C LEU A 194 -6.98 -31.15 -18.23
N ALA A 195 -7.99 -30.73 -17.47
CA ALA A 195 -8.85 -31.62 -16.71
C ALA A 195 -9.71 -32.54 -17.60
N GLU A 196 -10.16 -32.04 -18.75
CA GLU A 196 -10.95 -32.81 -19.70
C GLU A 196 -10.10 -33.83 -20.49
N HIS A 197 -8.93 -33.41 -20.98
CA HIS A 197 -8.14 -34.20 -21.94
C HIS A 197 -7.04 -35.05 -21.29
N TYR A 198 -6.58 -34.66 -20.09
CA TYR A 198 -5.52 -35.35 -19.35
C TYR A 198 -5.93 -35.58 -17.88
N PRO A 199 -7.04 -36.31 -17.63
CA PRO A 199 -7.52 -36.53 -16.28
C PRO A 199 -6.52 -37.33 -15.45
N GLY A 200 -6.24 -36.86 -14.23
CA GLY A 200 -5.31 -37.51 -13.32
C GLY A 200 -4.79 -36.58 -12.22
N PRO A 201 -3.85 -37.05 -11.39
CA PRO A 201 -3.39 -36.32 -10.19
C PRO A 201 -2.83 -34.93 -10.48
N LEU A 202 -2.15 -34.75 -11.63
CA LEU A 202 -1.64 -33.45 -12.07
C LEU A 202 -2.80 -32.46 -12.31
N ALA A 203 -3.81 -32.87 -13.08
CA ALA A 203 -4.94 -32.01 -13.43
C ALA A 203 -5.78 -31.66 -12.19
N ASP A 204 -6.01 -32.64 -11.31
CA ASP A 204 -6.73 -32.43 -10.05
C ASP A 204 -6.01 -31.42 -9.13
N ALA A 205 -4.69 -31.59 -8.98
CA ALA A 205 -3.88 -30.68 -8.17
C ALA A 205 -3.88 -29.25 -8.75
N LEU A 206 -3.63 -29.11 -10.06
CA LEU A 206 -3.60 -27.79 -10.69
C LEU A 206 -4.95 -27.09 -10.67
N LYS A 207 -6.05 -27.83 -10.85
CA LYS A 207 -7.39 -27.27 -10.71
C LYS A 207 -7.66 -26.79 -9.28
N ALA A 208 -7.27 -27.58 -8.28
CA ALA A 208 -7.41 -27.19 -6.87
C ALA A 208 -6.57 -25.95 -6.53
N ASP A 209 -5.33 -25.87 -7.01
CA ASP A 209 -4.45 -24.73 -6.79
C ASP A 209 -4.97 -23.47 -7.50
N TRP A 210 -5.47 -23.62 -8.73
CA TRP A 210 -6.09 -22.52 -9.47
C TRP A 210 -7.32 -21.97 -8.74
N GLU A 211 -8.18 -22.83 -8.19
CA GLU A 211 -9.33 -22.41 -7.40
C GLU A 211 -8.93 -21.75 -6.07
N ALA A 212 -7.87 -22.26 -5.41
CA ALA A 212 -7.36 -21.66 -4.18
C ALA A 212 -6.82 -20.24 -4.43
N ALA A 213 -6.05 -20.05 -5.51
CA ALA A 213 -5.57 -18.74 -5.93
C ALA A 213 -6.71 -17.80 -6.31
N ARG A 214 -7.71 -18.28 -7.06
CA ARG A 214 -8.91 -17.50 -7.40
C ARG A 214 -9.64 -17.04 -6.13
N THR A 215 -9.83 -17.93 -5.17
CA THR A 215 -10.51 -17.62 -3.90
C THR A 215 -9.73 -16.58 -3.08
N SER A 216 -8.40 -16.70 -3.03
CA SER A 216 -7.52 -15.71 -2.41
C SER A 216 -7.66 -14.33 -3.07
N LEU A 217 -7.59 -14.29 -4.41
CA LEU A 217 -7.63 -13.06 -5.22
C LEU A 217 -8.98 -12.34 -5.20
N VAL A 218 -10.10 -13.07 -5.16
CA VAL A 218 -11.43 -12.48 -5.02
C VAL A 218 -11.53 -11.68 -3.72
N GLY A 219 -10.84 -12.14 -2.68
CA GLY A 219 -10.79 -11.51 -1.36
C GLY A 219 -11.95 -11.92 -0.46
N ARG A 220 -11.69 -11.88 0.85
CA ARG A 220 -12.66 -12.17 1.90
C ARG A 220 -13.84 -11.21 1.79
N LYS A 221 -15.07 -11.73 1.90
CA LYS A 221 -16.29 -10.92 1.86
C LYS A 221 -16.56 -10.29 3.22
N TYR A 222 -17.01 -9.05 3.22
CA TYR A 222 -17.40 -8.28 4.39
C TYR A 222 -18.82 -7.75 4.26
N GLU A 223 -19.47 -7.54 5.39
CA GLU A 223 -20.73 -6.80 5.50
C GLU A 223 -20.41 -5.45 6.15
N ILE A 224 -20.59 -4.36 5.41
CA ILE A 224 -20.39 -3.00 5.93
C ILE A 224 -21.77 -2.39 6.17
N ALA A 225 -22.06 -2.10 7.43
CA ALA A 225 -23.29 -1.42 7.81
C ALA A 225 -23.31 0.03 7.30
N PRO A 226 -24.48 0.60 6.94
CA PRO A 226 -24.57 1.99 6.49
C PRO A 226 -23.96 3.00 7.45
N GLU A 227 -24.04 2.75 8.76
CA GLU A 227 -23.47 3.58 9.82
C GLU A 227 -21.94 3.63 9.75
N ALA A 228 -21.29 2.53 9.34
CA ALA A 228 -19.84 2.47 9.18
C ALA A 228 -19.33 3.33 8.00
N LEU A 229 -20.23 3.76 7.11
CA LEU A 229 -19.99 4.67 6.00
C LEU A 229 -20.48 6.10 6.27
N ALA A 230 -21.04 6.38 7.46
CA ALA A 230 -21.57 7.70 7.80
C ALA A 230 -20.52 8.82 7.71
N TYR A 231 -19.25 8.50 8.01
CA TYR A 231 -18.14 9.44 7.91
C TYR A 231 -17.95 10.01 6.49
N ARG A 232 -18.27 9.24 5.44
CA ARG A 232 -18.19 9.71 4.04
C ARG A 232 -19.24 10.78 3.75
N ARG A 233 -20.47 10.58 4.22
CA ARG A 233 -21.53 11.59 4.11
C ARG A 233 -21.21 12.83 4.93
N ALA A 234 -20.70 12.64 6.15
CA ALA A 234 -20.26 13.75 7.00
C ALA A 234 -19.12 14.56 6.35
N GLU A 235 -18.23 13.90 5.59
CA GLU A 235 -17.22 14.59 4.79
C GLU A 235 -17.85 15.39 3.64
N GLU A 236 -18.76 14.79 2.86
CA GLU A 236 -19.45 15.49 1.76
C GLU A 236 -20.19 16.74 2.27
N GLU A 237 -20.89 16.62 3.40
CA GLU A 237 -21.56 17.73 4.07
C GLU A 237 -20.57 18.82 4.51
N ARG A 238 -19.41 18.42 5.06
CA ARG A 238 -18.35 19.35 5.47
C ARG A 238 -17.76 20.10 4.28
N VAL A 239 -17.45 19.41 3.19
CA VAL A 239 -16.96 20.01 1.94
C VAL A 239 -17.99 21.01 1.42
N GLN A 240 -19.27 20.64 1.42
CA GLN A 240 -20.35 21.52 0.95
C GLN A 240 -20.50 22.77 1.83
N GLN A 241 -20.46 22.62 3.16
CA GLN A 241 -20.54 23.75 4.10
C GLN A 241 -19.39 24.75 3.90
N VAL A 242 -18.16 24.26 3.73
CA VAL A 242 -16.99 25.14 3.49
C VAL A 242 -17.09 25.80 2.12
N ALA A 243 -17.53 25.09 1.08
CA ALA A 243 -17.75 25.66 -0.25
C ALA A 243 -18.83 26.75 -0.24
N ASP A 244 -19.92 26.58 0.52
CA ASP A 244 -20.95 27.60 0.68
C ASP A 244 -20.43 28.85 1.40
N ALA A 245 -19.68 28.65 2.49
CA ALA A 245 -19.01 29.75 3.19
C ALA A 245 -18.03 30.48 2.26
N ALA A 246 -17.29 29.74 1.44
CA ALA A 246 -16.35 30.29 0.47
C ALA A 246 -17.05 31.14 -0.58
N ARG A 247 -18.12 30.63 -1.21
CA ARG A 247 -18.91 31.38 -2.20
C ARG A 247 -19.52 32.65 -1.64
N GLN A 248 -20.09 32.57 -0.43
CA GLN A 248 -20.67 33.73 0.25
C GLN A 248 -19.59 34.79 0.54
N SER A 249 -18.43 34.37 1.03
CA SER A 249 -17.34 35.27 1.39
C SER A 249 -16.68 35.89 0.16
N TRP A 250 -16.49 35.12 -0.92
CA TRP A 250 -16.02 35.62 -2.20
C TRP A 250 -16.95 36.68 -2.78
N ALA A 251 -18.26 36.41 -2.82
CA ALA A 251 -19.25 37.37 -3.31
C ALA A 251 -19.26 38.66 -2.47
N ALA A 252 -19.17 38.54 -1.13
CA ALA A 252 -19.10 39.68 -0.23
C ALA A 252 -17.81 40.51 -0.44
N PHE A 253 -16.67 39.84 -0.62
CA PHE A 253 -15.39 40.50 -0.91
C PHE A 253 -15.44 41.28 -2.22
N LEU A 254 -15.92 40.65 -3.30
CA LEU A 254 -16.08 41.31 -4.60
C LEU A 254 -17.04 42.50 -4.51
N GLN A 255 -18.16 42.36 -3.80
CA GLN A 255 -19.10 43.45 -3.59
C GLN A 255 -18.46 44.62 -2.83
N ALA A 256 -17.66 44.35 -1.80
CA ALA A 256 -16.96 45.37 -1.03
C ALA A 256 -15.90 46.13 -1.86
N LYS A 257 -15.34 45.48 -2.89
CA LYS A 257 -14.32 46.05 -3.79
C LYS A 257 -14.85 46.50 -5.15
N ALA A 258 -16.15 46.38 -5.40
CA ALA A 258 -16.74 46.58 -6.73
C ALA A 258 -16.40 47.94 -7.39
N ALA A 259 -16.28 49.01 -6.60
CA ALA A 259 -15.94 50.35 -7.12
C ALA A 259 -14.47 50.49 -7.55
N GLU A 260 -13.59 49.59 -7.08
CA GLU A 260 -12.15 49.59 -7.33
C GLU A 260 -11.73 48.48 -8.32
N ILE A 261 -12.65 47.56 -8.67
CA ILE A 261 -12.42 46.48 -9.63
C ILE A 261 -12.56 47.00 -11.06
N ILE A 262 -11.64 46.57 -11.93
CA ILE A 262 -11.68 46.76 -13.37
C ILE A 262 -11.69 45.41 -14.09
N GLU A 263 -12.19 45.38 -15.32
CA GLU A 263 -12.10 44.21 -16.18
C GLU A 263 -10.62 43.89 -16.49
N PRO A 264 -10.18 42.63 -16.34
CA PRO A 264 -8.80 42.24 -16.64
C PRO A 264 -8.53 42.25 -18.15
N PHE A 265 -9.52 41.91 -18.98
CA PHE A 265 -9.34 41.69 -20.41
C PHE A 265 -10.37 42.43 -21.27
N PRO A 266 -9.96 43.02 -22.42
CA PRO A 266 -8.58 43.15 -22.89
C PRO A 266 -7.75 44.06 -21.98
N GLY A 267 -6.54 43.62 -21.61
CA GLY A 267 -5.67 44.34 -20.67
C GLY A 267 -4.97 45.54 -21.31
N ILE A 268 -4.36 46.41 -20.48
CA ILE A 268 -3.48 47.48 -20.94
C ILE A 268 -2.10 46.89 -21.24
N ASP A 269 -1.53 47.20 -22.42
CA ASP A 269 -0.14 46.83 -22.73
C ASP A 269 0.81 47.48 -21.71
N PRO A 270 1.58 46.69 -20.93
CA PRO A 270 2.39 47.22 -19.84
C PRO A 270 3.56 48.11 -20.27
N ILE A 271 3.94 48.09 -21.55
CA ILE A 271 5.08 48.84 -22.09
C ILE A 271 4.61 50.04 -22.93
N HIS A 272 3.57 49.84 -23.73
CA HIS A 272 3.08 50.85 -24.68
C HIS A 272 1.77 51.54 -24.23
N GLY A 273 1.09 51.01 -23.22
CA GLY A 273 -0.15 51.57 -22.66
C GLY A 273 0.05 52.42 -21.41
N ASP A 274 -1.04 53.02 -20.93
CA ASP A 274 -1.05 53.83 -19.70
C ASP A 274 -1.30 52.96 -18.45
N LEU A 275 -0.28 52.20 -18.04
CA LEU A 275 -0.35 51.35 -16.84
C LEU A 275 -0.69 52.16 -15.58
N ALA A 276 -0.18 53.40 -15.46
CA ALA A 276 -0.40 54.27 -14.31
C ALA A 276 -1.89 54.55 -14.05
N SER A 277 -2.74 54.52 -15.08
CA SER A 277 -4.19 54.70 -14.95
C SER A 277 -4.93 53.56 -14.22
N ILE A 278 -4.28 52.40 -14.07
CA ILE A 278 -4.85 51.20 -13.43
C ILE A 278 -4.07 50.70 -12.22
N VAL A 279 -2.90 51.26 -11.92
CA VAL A 279 -2.13 50.93 -10.71
C VAL A 279 -2.99 51.13 -9.45
N GLY A 280 -2.94 50.15 -8.54
CA GLY A 280 -3.71 50.14 -7.29
C GLY A 280 -5.16 49.69 -7.45
N LYS A 281 -5.69 49.60 -8.67
CA LYS A 281 -7.01 48.99 -8.93
C LYS A 281 -6.92 47.47 -8.81
N TYR A 282 -8.07 46.83 -8.65
CA TYR A 282 -8.15 45.38 -8.58
C TYR A 282 -8.59 44.77 -9.91
N VAL A 283 -8.04 43.62 -10.25
CA VAL A 283 -8.48 42.77 -11.35
C VAL A 283 -8.92 41.42 -10.79
N VAL A 284 -10.01 40.87 -11.32
CA VAL A 284 -10.43 39.49 -11.02
C VAL A 284 -9.95 38.62 -12.17
N LEU A 285 -8.86 37.87 -11.96
CA LEU A 285 -8.29 37.03 -13.00
C LEU A 285 -9.17 35.78 -13.23
N PRO A 286 -9.33 35.33 -14.49
CA PRO A 286 -9.89 34.02 -14.79
C PRO A 286 -9.16 32.90 -14.02
N PRO A 287 -9.83 31.76 -13.74
CA PRO A 287 -9.21 30.65 -13.02
C PRO A 287 -7.91 30.20 -13.68
N ILE A 288 -6.84 30.18 -12.89
CA ILE A 288 -5.47 29.81 -13.27
C ILE A 288 -5.25 28.34 -12.90
N GLY A 289 -5.00 27.49 -13.89
CA GLY A 289 -4.73 26.07 -13.68
C GLY A 289 -3.23 25.75 -13.69
N TYR A 290 -2.86 24.50 -13.43
CA TYR A 290 -1.45 24.05 -13.39
C TYR A 290 -0.63 24.40 -14.65
N ARG A 291 -1.26 24.43 -15.83
CA ARG A 291 -0.58 24.77 -17.10
C ARG A 291 -0.14 26.22 -17.18
N ASP A 292 -0.72 27.07 -16.35
CA ASP A 292 -0.48 28.51 -16.31
C ASP A 292 0.54 28.89 -15.22
N TRP A 293 1.12 27.88 -14.55
CA TRP A 293 2.25 28.05 -13.63
C TRP A 293 3.54 28.09 -14.45
N VAL A 294 4.32 29.15 -14.25
CA VAL A 294 5.59 29.36 -14.95
C VAL A 294 6.70 29.46 -13.93
N SER A 295 7.74 28.64 -14.10
CA SER A 295 8.99 28.77 -13.37
C SER A 295 10.03 29.48 -14.23
N GLU A 296 10.57 30.58 -13.75
CA GLU A 296 11.59 31.39 -14.43
C GLU A 296 12.69 31.74 -13.42
N ALA A 297 13.94 31.37 -13.72
CA ALA A 297 15.10 31.63 -12.85
C ALA A 297 14.90 31.22 -11.38
N GLU A 298 14.39 30.00 -11.15
CA GLU A 298 14.04 29.44 -9.81
C GLU A 298 12.87 30.15 -9.10
N HIS A 299 12.22 31.11 -9.76
CA HIS A 299 11.07 31.87 -9.26
C HIS A 299 9.77 31.38 -9.88
N ASN A 300 8.70 31.25 -9.08
CA ASN A 300 7.42 30.72 -9.57
C ASN A 300 6.33 31.80 -9.71
N TRP A 301 5.60 31.76 -10.83
CA TRP A 301 4.59 32.75 -11.20
C TRP A 301 3.28 32.08 -11.61
N LEU A 302 2.17 32.66 -11.17
CA LEU A 302 0.84 32.37 -11.69
C LEU A 302 0.54 33.32 -12.82
N THR A 303 0.22 32.79 -14.00
CA THR A 303 0.01 33.58 -15.20
C THR A 303 -1.45 33.53 -15.63
N SER A 304 -2.00 34.66 -16.05
CA SER A 304 -3.31 34.73 -16.67
C SER A 304 -3.20 35.53 -17.96
N SER A 305 -3.78 35.05 -19.05
CA SER A 305 -3.62 35.72 -20.34
C SER A 305 -4.84 35.58 -21.25
N GLN A 306 -5.08 36.65 -22.01
CA GLN A 306 -6.05 36.68 -23.11
C GLN A 306 -5.57 37.69 -24.16
N ASP A 307 -5.74 37.38 -25.44
CA ASP A 307 -5.47 38.29 -26.57
C ASP A 307 -4.09 38.99 -26.51
N ARG A 308 -3.04 38.24 -26.11
CA ARG A 308 -1.64 38.69 -25.93
C ARG A 308 -1.38 39.67 -24.79
N THR A 309 -2.36 39.91 -23.93
CA THR A 309 -2.18 40.63 -22.66
C THR A 309 -2.01 39.62 -21.53
N TYR A 310 -1.12 39.92 -20.59
CA TYR A 310 -0.70 39.00 -19.54
C TYR A 310 -0.73 39.68 -18.17
N TYR A 311 -1.20 38.93 -17.17
CA TYR A 311 -1.07 39.26 -15.75
C TYR A 311 -0.20 38.22 -15.08
N PHE A 312 0.69 38.67 -14.20
CA PHE A 312 1.61 37.83 -13.45
C PHE A 312 1.45 38.06 -11.95
N ALA A 313 1.10 37.00 -11.22
CA ALA A 313 1.09 37.00 -9.77
C ALA A 313 2.29 36.19 -9.26
N ASP A 314 3.10 36.82 -8.42
CA ASP A 314 4.29 36.22 -7.83
C ASP A 314 3.91 35.28 -6.66
N THR A 315 4.32 34.01 -6.75
CA THR A 315 4.00 33.00 -5.73
C THR A 315 4.87 33.05 -4.49
N GLU A 316 5.96 33.84 -4.51
CA GLU A 316 6.90 34.00 -3.39
C GLU A 316 6.57 35.24 -2.53
N THR A 317 5.47 35.93 -2.84
CA THR A 317 4.98 37.00 -1.98
C THR A 317 4.37 36.42 -0.69
N PRO A 318 4.46 37.11 0.46
CA PRO A 318 3.85 36.64 1.71
C PRO A 318 2.35 36.33 1.58
N ALA A 319 1.63 37.07 0.74
CA ALA A 319 0.21 36.81 0.44
C ALA A 319 0.03 35.48 -0.30
N ALA A 320 0.83 35.20 -1.32
CA ALA A 320 0.78 33.92 -2.03
C ALA A 320 1.23 32.74 -1.17
N GLU A 321 2.24 32.91 -0.32
CA GLU A 321 2.64 31.89 0.66
C GLU A 321 1.49 31.55 1.61
N ARG A 322 0.80 32.56 2.17
CA ARG A 322 -0.38 32.34 3.02
C ARG A 322 -1.50 31.63 2.27
N MET A 323 -1.72 31.95 0.99
CA MET A 323 -2.68 31.27 0.13
C MET A 323 -2.34 29.77 -0.01
N LEU A 324 -1.10 29.43 -0.35
CA LEU A 324 -0.65 28.04 -0.51
C LEU A 324 -0.69 27.27 0.82
N LEU A 325 -0.33 27.93 1.94
CA LEU A 325 -0.46 27.34 3.28
C LEU A 325 -1.93 27.10 3.65
N ALA A 326 -2.85 27.99 3.28
CA ALA A 326 -4.27 27.77 3.49
C ALA A 326 -4.79 26.57 2.67
N THR A 327 -4.35 26.39 1.42
CA THR A 327 -4.65 25.16 0.65
C THR A 327 -4.17 23.90 1.37
N ARG A 328 -2.97 23.92 1.95
CA ARG A 328 -2.45 22.78 2.75
C ARG A 328 -3.29 22.53 4.01
N ARG A 329 -3.75 23.57 4.70
CA ARG A 329 -4.64 23.41 5.87
C ARG A 329 -6.01 22.88 5.47
N TYR A 330 -6.58 23.36 4.37
CA TYR A 330 -7.82 22.85 3.81
C TYR A 330 -7.73 21.35 3.51
N ARG A 331 -6.64 20.88 2.90
CA ARG A 331 -6.44 19.45 2.62
C ARG A 331 -6.49 18.57 3.87
N LYS A 332 -5.96 19.09 4.98
CA LYS A 332 -5.92 18.39 6.26
C LYS A 332 -7.28 18.40 6.97
N LEU A 333 -7.98 19.54 6.94
CA LEU A 333 -9.17 19.79 7.75
C LEU A 333 -10.49 19.47 7.03
N VAL A 334 -10.52 19.60 5.70
CA VAL A 334 -11.76 19.53 4.91
C VAL A 334 -11.79 18.33 4.00
N THR A 335 -10.86 18.24 3.05
CA THR A 335 -10.73 17.09 2.14
C THR A 335 -9.41 17.17 1.37
N PRO A 336 -8.69 16.04 1.17
CA PRO A 336 -7.46 16.04 0.37
C PRO A 336 -7.71 16.29 -1.13
N ASN A 337 -8.97 16.21 -1.58
CA ASN A 337 -9.35 16.28 -3.00
C ASN A 337 -9.90 17.67 -3.35
N ILE A 338 -9.03 18.68 -3.36
CA ILE A 338 -9.35 20.02 -3.88
C ILE A 338 -8.78 20.20 -5.29
N ARG A 339 -9.61 20.73 -6.19
CA ARG A 339 -9.17 21.17 -7.51
C ARG A 339 -8.38 22.48 -7.35
N GLU A 340 -7.13 22.46 -7.78
CA GLU A 340 -6.21 23.61 -7.70
C GLU A 340 -6.35 24.56 -8.90
N ASP A 341 -7.57 25.03 -9.15
CA ASP A 341 -7.82 26.15 -10.07
C ASP A 341 -7.93 27.43 -9.24
N TYR A 342 -7.06 28.42 -9.48
CA TYR A 342 -6.95 29.63 -8.65
C TYR A 342 -7.60 30.82 -9.35
N ALA A 343 -8.76 31.28 -8.87
CA ALA A 343 -9.32 32.57 -9.23
C ALA A 343 -8.78 33.63 -8.27
N ILE A 344 -8.00 34.59 -8.78
CA ILE A 344 -7.26 35.56 -7.97
C ILE A 344 -7.84 36.95 -8.16
N VAL A 345 -8.09 37.66 -7.05
CA VAL A 345 -8.19 39.11 -7.08
C VAL A 345 -6.80 39.69 -6.86
N GLY A 346 -6.27 40.34 -7.88
CA GLY A 346 -4.93 40.93 -7.86
C GLY A 346 -5.00 42.46 -7.81
N ARG A 347 -4.20 43.08 -6.95
CA ARG A 347 -3.96 44.53 -6.96
C ARG A 347 -2.85 44.85 -7.97
N VAL A 348 -3.13 45.71 -8.94
CA VAL A 348 -2.17 46.07 -10.00
C VAL A 348 -0.98 46.85 -9.43
N LEU A 349 0.23 46.37 -9.70
CA LEU A 349 1.49 46.98 -9.26
C LEU A 349 2.05 47.94 -10.34
N PRO A 350 2.89 48.91 -9.95
CA PRO A 350 3.40 49.93 -10.87
C PRO A 350 4.47 49.43 -11.84
N GLU A 351 5.16 48.34 -11.52
CA GLU A 351 6.27 47.81 -12.32
C GLU A 351 5.79 46.61 -13.15
N PRO A 352 5.95 46.65 -14.49
CA PRO A 352 5.66 45.50 -15.32
C PRO A 352 6.77 44.44 -15.21
N ARG A 353 6.44 43.19 -15.51
CA ARG A 353 7.38 42.07 -15.42
C ARG A 353 7.59 41.42 -16.79
N LEU A 354 8.84 41.09 -17.11
CA LEU A 354 9.22 40.27 -18.26
C LEU A 354 9.45 38.84 -17.79
N LEU A 355 8.74 37.89 -18.37
CA LEU A 355 8.96 36.46 -18.15
C LEU A 355 9.29 35.75 -19.47
N ILE A 356 10.10 34.69 -19.40
CA ILE A 356 10.34 33.81 -20.56
C ILE A 356 9.34 32.65 -20.48
N ILE A 357 8.35 32.66 -21.37
CA ILE A 357 7.32 31.62 -21.46
C ILE A 357 7.43 30.98 -22.85
N GLN A 358 7.64 29.66 -22.90
CA GLN A 358 7.80 28.92 -24.16
C GLN A 358 8.84 29.55 -25.10
N GLU A 359 10.03 29.85 -24.56
CA GLU A 359 11.16 30.47 -25.28
C GLU A 359 10.92 31.90 -25.80
N ARG A 360 9.83 32.55 -25.34
CA ARG A 360 9.50 33.93 -25.74
C ARG A 360 9.49 34.84 -24.53
N GLY A 361 10.11 36.01 -24.67
CA GLY A 361 10.00 37.09 -23.69
C GLY A 361 8.61 37.74 -23.79
N ILE A 362 7.86 37.69 -22.70
CA ILE A 362 6.51 38.23 -22.58
C ILE A 362 6.48 39.27 -21.47
N PHE A 363 6.10 40.49 -21.82
CA PHE A 363 5.79 41.52 -20.82
C PHE A 363 4.36 41.37 -20.34
N GLY A 364 4.17 41.43 -19.02
CA GLY A 364 2.87 41.36 -18.38
C GLY A 364 2.77 42.33 -17.21
N THR A 365 1.53 42.66 -16.86
CA THR A 365 1.20 43.47 -15.68
C THR A 365 1.37 42.63 -14.43
N GLN A 366 2.21 43.08 -13.49
CA GLN A 366 2.35 42.40 -12.22
C GLN A 366 1.17 42.74 -11.30
N VAL A 367 0.67 41.74 -10.59
CA VAL A 367 -0.37 41.91 -9.56
C VAL A 367 0.06 41.26 -8.25
N GLU A 368 -0.35 41.88 -7.15
CA GLU A 368 -0.24 41.32 -5.81
C GLU A 368 -1.57 40.62 -5.45
N PRO A 369 -1.56 39.32 -5.09
CA PRO A 369 -2.77 38.64 -4.64
C PRO A 369 -3.34 39.28 -3.38
N VAL A 370 -4.61 39.69 -3.41
CA VAL A 370 -5.33 40.22 -2.23
C VAL A 370 -6.47 39.33 -1.79
N ALA A 371 -6.96 38.46 -2.66
CA ALA A 371 -7.87 37.37 -2.32
C ALA A 371 -7.77 36.25 -3.35
N ALA A 372 -8.15 35.04 -2.94
CA ALA A 372 -8.18 33.88 -3.81
C ALA A 372 -9.41 33.00 -3.55
N LEU A 373 -9.99 32.48 -4.62
CA LEU A 373 -10.95 31.39 -4.60
C LEU A 373 -10.31 30.19 -5.31
N VAL A 374 -10.14 29.09 -4.59
CA VAL A 374 -9.49 27.87 -5.08
C VAL A 374 -10.55 26.80 -5.31
N GLY A 375 -10.66 26.33 -6.55
CA GLY A 375 -11.51 25.21 -6.96
C GLY A 375 -13.01 25.39 -6.71
N ASP A 376 -13.48 26.62 -6.57
CA ASP A 376 -14.85 26.98 -6.09
C ASP A 376 -15.19 26.47 -4.69
N ALA A 377 -14.20 25.99 -3.93
CA ALA A 377 -14.37 25.29 -2.66
C ALA A 377 -13.78 26.04 -1.46
N MET A 378 -12.73 26.85 -1.68
CA MET A 378 -12.00 27.53 -0.62
C MET A 378 -11.76 28.99 -0.98
N PHE A 379 -12.27 29.90 -0.16
CA PHE A 379 -11.99 31.33 -0.29
C PHE A 379 -11.05 31.79 0.82
N ILE A 380 -10.07 32.63 0.46
CA ILE A 380 -9.13 33.25 1.38
C ILE A 380 -9.08 34.76 1.09
N ASP A 381 -9.30 35.56 2.12
CA ASP A 381 -8.99 37.00 2.11
C ASP A 381 -7.55 37.19 2.59
N LEU A 382 -6.66 37.58 1.67
CA LEU A 382 -5.23 37.74 1.94
C LEU A 382 -4.88 39.11 2.53
N THR A 383 -5.86 40.03 2.58
CA THR A 383 -5.73 41.32 3.27
C THR A 383 -5.93 41.19 4.77
N THR A 384 -6.58 40.11 5.22
CA THR A 384 -6.77 39.78 6.63
C THR A 384 -5.68 38.81 7.08
N GLU A 385 -4.91 39.21 8.10
CA GLU A 385 -3.85 38.40 8.71
C GLU A 385 -4.08 38.29 10.22
N GLN A 386 -4.00 37.08 10.75
CA GLN A 386 -4.06 36.76 12.16
C GLN A 386 -2.88 35.84 12.48
N ASP A 387 -1.96 36.30 13.32
CA ASP A 387 -0.77 35.56 13.75
C ASP A 387 0.07 34.99 12.57
N GLY A 388 0.25 35.78 11.51
CA GLY A 388 1.00 35.35 10.31
C GLY A 388 0.20 34.49 9.34
N VAL A 389 -1.08 34.24 9.59
CA VAL A 389 -1.94 33.34 8.81
C VAL A 389 -3.18 34.07 8.28
N SER A 390 -3.57 33.77 7.05
CA SER A 390 -4.88 34.14 6.50
C SER A 390 -5.78 32.89 6.55
N PRO A 391 -6.83 32.86 7.39
CA PRO A 391 -7.73 31.73 7.45
C PRO A 391 -8.63 31.67 6.21
N PHE A 392 -8.98 30.46 5.77
CA PHE A 392 -10.02 30.32 4.74
C PHE A 392 -11.43 30.43 5.34
N ALA A 393 -12.40 30.80 4.52
CA ALA A 393 -13.79 30.93 4.95
C ALA A 393 -14.32 29.61 5.55
N GLY A 394 -14.81 29.67 6.78
CA GLY A 394 -15.32 28.50 7.51
C GLY A 394 -14.26 27.71 8.30
N GLU A 395 -12.97 28.05 8.21
CA GLU A 395 -11.88 27.31 8.87
C GLU A 395 -12.08 27.18 10.39
N GLN A 396 -12.52 28.24 11.07
CA GLN A 396 -12.74 28.23 12.51
C GLN A 396 -13.82 27.23 12.97
N ALA A 397 -14.83 26.98 12.15
CA ALA A 397 -15.91 26.03 12.47
C ALA A 397 -15.45 24.57 12.42
N LEU A 398 -14.26 24.30 11.86
CA LEU A 398 -13.68 22.96 11.71
C LEU A 398 -12.79 22.58 12.89
N MET A 399 -12.47 23.53 13.77
CA MET A 399 -11.66 23.28 14.95
C MET A 399 -12.45 22.41 15.94
N LYS A 400 -12.16 21.11 15.94
CA LYS A 400 -12.73 20.14 16.88
C LYS A 400 -11.67 19.68 17.87
N PRO A 401 -12.04 19.42 19.13
CA PRO A 401 -11.14 18.75 20.06
C PRO A 401 -10.80 17.35 19.51
N SER A 402 -9.51 17.00 19.59
CA SER A 402 -9.04 15.64 19.31
C SER A 402 -9.75 14.65 20.22
N ALA A 403 -10.07 13.47 19.69
CA ALA A 403 -10.48 12.36 20.52
C ALA A 403 -9.32 11.94 21.44
N ALA A 404 -9.68 11.31 22.58
CA ALA A 404 -8.69 10.84 23.54
C ALA A 404 -7.89 9.66 22.99
N LEU A 405 -6.61 9.59 23.35
CA LEU A 405 -5.79 8.40 23.10
C LEU A 405 -6.41 7.16 23.75
N PRO A 406 -6.19 5.96 23.16
CA PRO A 406 -6.46 4.71 23.83
C PRO A 406 -5.75 4.65 25.20
N PRO A 407 -6.32 3.94 26.19
CA PRO A 407 -5.66 3.75 27.49
C PRO A 407 -4.33 3.00 27.31
N ASP A 408 -3.42 3.15 28.28
CA ASP A 408 -2.07 2.56 28.18
C ASP A 408 -2.06 1.03 28.08
N ASP A 409 -3.10 0.37 28.58
CA ASP A 409 -3.30 -1.08 28.51
C ASP A 409 -4.07 -1.54 27.26
N ALA A 410 -4.38 -0.62 26.32
CA ALA A 410 -5.05 -0.96 25.07
C ALA A 410 -4.27 -2.00 24.29
N THR A 411 -4.99 -2.99 23.76
CA THR A 411 -4.42 -4.00 22.88
C THR A 411 -3.94 -3.38 21.55
N PRO A 412 -3.00 -4.01 20.84
CA PRO A 412 -2.57 -3.55 19.52
C PRO A 412 -3.73 -3.36 18.53
N LYS A 413 -4.74 -4.24 18.61
CA LYS A 413 -5.96 -4.14 17.81
C LYS A 413 -6.73 -2.85 18.12
N GLN A 414 -6.92 -2.50 19.39
CA GLN A 414 -7.62 -1.28 19.79
C GLN A 414 -6.87 -0.01 19.37
N VAL A 415 -5.54 -0.03 19.39
CA VAL A 415 -4.73 1.09 18.88
C VAL A 415 -4.93 1.26 17.37
N MET A 416 -4.93 0.17 16.60
CA MET A 416 -5.20 0.22 15.16
C MET A 416 -6.65 0.62 14.84
N GLU A 417 -7.63 0.18 15.63
CA GLU A 417 -9.02 0.63 15.50
C GLU A 417 -9.18 2.13 15.79
N ALA A 418 -8.48 2.67 16.79
CA ALA A 418 -8.42 4.10 17.05
C ALA A 418 -7.77 4.87 15.90
N TRP A 419 -6.71 4.32 15.29
CA TRP A 419 -6.06 4.90 14.12
C TRP A 419 -7.00 4.95 12.90
N ILE A 420 -7.73 3.87 12.64
CA ILE A 420 -8.77 3.82 11.59
C ILE A 420 -9.88 4.84 11.87
N ALA A 421 -10.33 4.96 13.12
CA ALA A 421 -11.36 5.90 13.52
C ALA A 421 -10.90 7.36 13.35
N ALA A 422 -9.70 7.70 13.82
CA ALA A 422 -9.10 9.02 13.62
C ALA A 422 -9.03 9.39 12.13
N LEU A 423 -8.63 8.43 11.30
CA LEU A 423 -8.59 8.62 9.86
C LEU A 423 -9.98 8.86 9.25
N LYS A 424 -11.02 8.13 9.67
CA LYS A 424 -12.40 8.32 9.18
C LYS A 424 -12.98 9.67 9.60
N GLU A 425 -12.76 10.07 10.84
CA GLU A 425 -13.30 11.33 11.40
C GLU A 425 -12.53 12.58 10.94
N GLY A 426 -11.31 12.42 10.44
CA GLY A 426 -10.44 13.53 10.06
C GLY A 426 -9.64 14.12 11.23
N ASP A 427 -9.37 13.31 12.26
CA ASP A 427 -8.61 13.70 13.44
C ASP A 427 -7.10 13.48 13.24
N LEU A 428 -6.47 14.46 12.58
CA LEU A 428 -5.02 14.44 12.30
C LEU A 428 -4.18 14.41 13.59
N ALA A 429 -4.64 15.06 14.66
CA ALA A 429 -3.91 15.15 15.91
C ALA A 429 -3.81 13.76 16.56
N LEU A 430 -4.95 13.11 16.81
CA LEU A 430 -4.98 11.75 17.33
C LEU A 430 -4.23 10.79 16.39
N TRP A 431 -4.43 10.91 15.08
CA TRP A 431 -3.77 10.05 14.10
C TRP A 431 -2.25 10.10 14.25
N LYS A 432 -1.64 11.29 14.41
CA LYS A 432 -0.20 11.45 14.62
C LYS A 432 0.25 10.91 15.99
N GLU A 433 -0.52 11.16 17.04
CA GLU A 433 -0.16 10.73 18.41
C GLU A 433 -0.18 9.19 18.60
N LEU A 434 -0.84 8.45 17.72
CA LEU A 434 -0.85 6.98 17.74
C LEU A 434 0.44 6.35 17.19
N PHE A 435 1.27 7.13 16.48
CA PHE A 435 2.57 6.67 16.01
C PHE A 435 3.64 6.81 17.08
N ALA A 436 4.63 5.92 16.99
CA ALA A 436 5.81 5.99 17.83
C ALA A 436 6.69 7.15 17.34
N ASP A 437 7.27 7.89 18.28
CA ASP A 437 8.40 8.78 18.03
C ASP A 437 9.75 8.04 18.17
N TRP A 438 9.72 6.71 18.17
CA TRP A 438 10.89 5.84 18.10
C TRP A 438 10.64 4.68 17.14
N TYR A 439 11.71 4.05 16.68
CA TYR A 439 11.63 2.68 16.17
C TYR A 439 12.93 1.93 16.41
N VAL A 440 12.85 0.62 16.40
CA VAL A 440 14.03 -0.26 16.47
C VAL A 440 14.19 -0.97 15.13
N ASP A 441 15.38 -0.89 14.56
CA ASP A 441 15.81 -1.73 13.44
C ASP A 441 16.71 -2.87 13.92
N GLN A 442 16.84 -3.93 13.13
CA GLN A 442 17.86 -4.95 13.35
C GLN A 442 19.00 -4.77 12.36
N LEU A 443 20.21 -4.56 12.90
CA LEU A 443 21.42 -4.53 12.09
C LEU A 443 21.65 -5.90 11.44
N PRO A 444 22.45 -5.99 10.35
CA PRO A 444 22.76 -7.26 9.69
C PRO A 444 23.36 -8.34 10.60
N ASP A 445 23.96 -7.94 11.72
CA ASP A 445 24.52 -8.83 12.74
C ASP A 445 23.52 -9.22 13.84
N GLY A 446 22.24 -8.84 13.69
CA GLY A 446 21.14 -9.14 14.61
C GLY A 446 21.06 -8.20 15.82
N ARG A 447 21.99 -7.25 15.97
CA ARG A 447 21.92 -6.30 17.08
C ARG A 447 20.79 -5.29 16.84
N PRO A 448 20.00 -4.96 17.87
CA PRO A 448 18.99 -3.91 17.74
C PRO A 448 19.66 -2.54 17.69
N PHE A 449 19.12 -1.66 16.85
CA PHE A 449 19.52 -0.26 16.76
C PHE A 449 18.29 0.62 16.97
N LEU A 450 18.29 1.36 18.07
CA LEU A 450 17.20 2.26 18.46
C LEU A 450 17.37 3.62 17.79
N HIS A 451 16.34 4.05 17.10
CA HIS A 451 16.20 5.38 16.51
C HIS A 451 15.24 6.22 17.38
N PRO A 452 15.75 7.07 18.29
CA PRO A 452 14.91 7.92 19.11
C PRO A 452 14.50 9.22 18.37
N TYR A 453 13.31 9.73 18.69
CA TYR A 453 12.75 11.00 18.20
C TYR A 453 12.57 11.11 16.68
N GLU A 454 12.31 9.99 16.01
CA GLU A 454 12.12 9.96 14.57
C GLU A 454 10.63 9.87 14.24
N ILE A 455 9.99 11.04 14.08
CA ILE A 455 8.60 11.13 13.64
C ILE A 455 8.58 10.97 12.12
N TRP A 456 8.31 9.74 11.67
CA TRP A 456 8.27 9.41 10.25
C TRP A 456 7.01 9.92 9.52
N MET A 457 5.97 10.30 10.27
CA MET A 457 4.66 10.52 9.67
C MET A 457 4.49 11.96 9.19
N SER A 458 4.54 12.11 7.87
CA SER A 458 4.32 13.38 7.19
C SER A 458 2.83 13.67 7.01
N ASP A 459 2.50 14.94 6.82
CA ASP A 459 1.17 15.36 6.39
C ASP A 459 0.76 14.74 5.05
N SER A 460 1.72 14.43 4.17
CA SER A 460 1.45 13.75 2.90
C SER A 460 0.89 12.35 3.13
N ASN A 461 1.42 11.60 4.11
CA ASN A 461 0.92 10.27 4.42
C ASN A 461 -0.51 10.32 4.97
N TRP A 462 -0.84 11.34 5.76
CA TRP A 462 -2.21 11.61 6.18
C TRP A 462 -3.12 11.89 5.00
N GLU A 463 -2.75 12.84 4.14
CA GLU A 463 -3.54 13.24 2.97
C GLU A 463 -3.79 12.06 2.02
N ASP A 464 -2.76 11.23 1.78
CA ASP A 464 -2.87 10.04 0.94
C ASP A 464 -3.77 8.97 1.57
N SER A 465 -3.64 8.73 2.88
CA SER A 465 -4.49 7.77 3.60
C SER A 465 -5.94 8.23 3.61
N ARG A 466 -6.18 9.54 3.84
CA ARG A 466 -7.52 10.16 3.78
C ARG A 466 -8.12 10.02 2.39
N ARG A 467 -7.33 10.27 1.34
CA ARG A 467 -7.79 10.15 -0.05
C ARG A 467 -8.32 8.76 -0.35
N ARG A 468 -7.60 7.71 0.06
CA ARG A 468 -8.00 6.31 -0.13
C ARG A 468 -9.28 5.95 0.62
N VAL A 469 -9.39 6.34 1.90
CA VAL A 469 -10.57 6.04 2.74
C VAL A 469 -11.82 6.82 2.32
N LEU A 470 -11.67 7.92 1.59
CA LEU A 470 -12.76 8.68 1.00
C LEU A 470 -13.09 8.27 -0.44
N ASP A 471 -12.19 7.56 -1.12
CA ASP A 471 -12.37 7.08 -2.49
C ASP A 471 -12.65 5.57 -2.51
N ASP A 472 -11.63 4.74 -2.69
CA ASP A 472 -11.74 3.33 -3.03
C ASP A 472 -11.76 2.36 -1.82
N VAL A 473 -11.39 2.82 -0.62
CA VAL A 473 -11.41 2.04 0.62
C VAL A 473 -12.65 2.35 1.46
N TYR A 474 -13.63 1.46 1.42
CA TYR A 474 -14.92 1.58 2.13
C TYR A 474 -14.84 1.13 3.59
N GLY A 475 -13.83 0.33 3.93
CA GLY A 475 -13.62 -0.16 5.29
C GLY A 475 -12.19 -0.65 5.50
N ILE A 476 -11.78 -0.73 6.75
CA ILE A 476 -10.50 -1.28 7.18
C ILE A 476 -10.78 -2.15 8.39
N GLU A 477 -10.31 -3.39 8.38
CA GLU A 477 -10.52 -4.35 9.47
C GLU A 477 -9.20 -4.93 9.95
N VAL A 478 -9.00 -4.97 11.26
CA VAL A 478 -7.85 -5.65 11.86
C VAL A 478 -8.14 -7.14 11.90
N VAL A 479 -7.51 -7.90 11.01
CA VAL A 479 -7.80 -9.33 10.83
C VAL A 479 -6.86 -10.23 11.61
N TRP A 480 -5.68 -9.74 11.96
CA TRP A 480 -4.70 -10.51 12.73
C TRP A 480 -3.77 -9.65 13.55
N THR A 481 -3.36 -10.17 14.71
CA THR A 481 -2.26 -9.61 15.50
C THR A 481 -1.35 -10.73 15.97
N SER A 482 -0.03 -10.57 15.89
CA SER A 482 0.93 -11.52 16.44
C SER A 482 0.93 -11.51 17.97
N ASP A 483 1.57 -12.51 18.56
CA ASP A 483 1.99 -12.43 19.96
C ASP A 483 3.14 -11.40 20.08
N PRO A 484 3.25 -10.67 21.20
CA PRO A 484 4.39 -9.79 21.46
C PRO A 484 5.70 -10.55 21.43
N ARG A 485 6.72 -9.94 20.83
CA ARG A 485 8.10 -10.44 20.85
C ARG A 485 9.05 -9.36 21.33
N ASP A 486 10.06 -9.75 22.10
CA ASP A 486 11.13 -8.86 22.49
C ASP A 486 12.01 -8.55 21.28
N ILE A 487 12.16 -7.27 20.97
CA ILE A 487 13.11 -6.77 19.97
C ILE A 487 14.29 -6.04 20.64
N MET A 488 14.12 -5.60 21.88
CA MET A 488 15.20 -5.20 22.80
C MET A 488 14.86 -5.71 24.20
N THR A 489 15.80 -6.36 24.88
CA THR A 489 15.61 -6.99 26.20
C THR A 489 15.91 -6.06 27.38
N GLY A 490 16.46 -4.87 27.11
CA GLY A 490 16.92 -3.91 28.11
C GLY A 490 18.30 -4.24 28.71
N ARG A 491 19.04 -5.19 28.10
CA ARG A 491 20.36 -5.65 28.56
C ARG A 491 21.48 -5.35 27.57
N GLU A 492 21.15 -4.79 26.42
CA GLU A 492 22.06 -4.56 25.31
C GLU A 492 23.12 -3.50 25.64
N PHE A 493 22.76 -2.49 26.44
CA PHE A 493 23.64 -1.45 26.95
C PHE A 493 23.10 -0.85 28.27
N GLU A 494 23.90 -0.04 28.96
CA GLU A 494 23.47 0.61 30.19
C GLU A 494 22.24 1.49 29.95
N ARG A 495 21.13 1.21 30.66
CA ARG A 495 19.81 1.86 30.47
C ARG A 495 19.16 1.60 29.10
N ALA A 496 19.48 0.48 28.46
CA ALA A 496 18.70 0.02 27.32
C ALA A 496 17.23 -0.18 27.73
N PRO A 497 16.26 0.32 26.93
CA PRO A 497 14.85 0.06 27.19
C PRO A 497 14.49 -1.39 26.86
N HIS A 498 13.46 -1.91 27.52
CA HIS A 498 12.78 -3.13 27.06
C HIS A 498 11.75 -2.74 26.00
N ILE A 499 11.87 -3.29 24.79
CA ILE A 499 10.97 -2.98 23.68
C ILE A 499 10.39 -4.28 23.13
N GLU A 500 9.06 -4.32 23.11
CA GLU A 500 8.29 -5.38 22.48
C GLU A 500 7.70 -4.90 21.15
N GLU A 501 7.58 -5.81 20.18
CA GLU A 501 6.95 -5.58 18.88
C GLU A 501 5.83 -6.59 18.65
N VAL A 502 4.79 -6.14 17.95
CA VAL A 502 3.77 -7.01 17.35
C VAL A 502 3.58 -6.68 15.87
N ASP A 503 3.31 -7.71 15.08
CA ASP A 503 2.86 -7.56 13.70
C ASP A 503 1.31 -7.55 13.68
N VAL A 504 0.73 -6.68 12.86
CA VAL A 504 -0.72 -6.56 12.66
C VAL A 504 -1.02 -6.66 11.18
N GLU A 505 -2.00 -7.50 10.82
CA GLU A 505 -2.52 -7.57 9.46
C GLU A 505 -3.90 -6.90 9.41
N ILE A 506 -4.07 -6.02 8.42
CA ILE A 506 -5.36 -5.40 8.13
C ILE A 506 -5.93 -5.90 6.80
N ASP A 507 -7.24 -5.88 6.64
CA ASP A 507 -7.89 -5.99 5.34
C ASP A 507 -8.42 -4.60 4.95
N LEU A 508 -8.02 -4.13 3.77
CA LEU A 508 -8.59 -2.96 3.12
C LEU A 508 -9.77 -3.43 2.27
N ILE A 509 -10.94 -2.80 2.45
CA ILE A 509 -12.21 -3.30 1.92
C ILE A 509 -12.71 -2.34 0.84
N GLY A 510 -12.95 -2.88 -0.36
CA GLY A 510 -13.47 -2.14 -1.51
C GLY A 510 -14.84 -2.66 -1.93
N SER A 511 -15.56 -1.86 -2.72
CA SER A 511 -16.85 -2.24 -3.30
C SER A 511 -16.67 -2.75 -4.74
N PHE A 512 -16.99 -4.01 -4.99
CA PHE A 512 -16.88 -4.66 -6.30
C PHE A 512 -18.18 -5.39 -6.61
N ASP A 513 -18.83 -5.05 -7.73
CA ASP A 513 -20.09 -5.67 -8.17
C ASP A 513 -21.20 -5.69 -7.10
N GLY A 514 -21.25 -4.65 -6.27
CA GLY A 514 -22.21 -4.52 -5.17
C GLY A 514 -21.86 -5.31 -3.91
N GLU A 515 -20.67 -5.94 -3.84
CA GLU A 515 -20.17 -6.64 -2.67
C GLU A 515 -18.93 -5.95 -2.08
N TYR A 516 -18.82 -5.97 -0.75
CA TYR A 516 -17.62 -5.51 -0.07
C TYR A 516 -16.62 -6.65 0.11
N ARG A 517 -15.41 -6.48 -0.43
CA ARG A 517 -14.36 -7.51 -0.39
C ARG A 517 -13.01 -6.91 -0.04
N ALA A 518 -12.22 -7.69 0.70
CA ALA A 518 -10.81 -7.39 0.88
C ALA A 518 -10.12 -7.27 -0.49
N PHE A 519 -9.22 -6.31 -0.61
CA PHE A 519 -8.40 -6.14 -1.80
C PHE A 519 -7.06 -5.52 -1.42
N SER A 520 -6.11 -5.61 -2.36
CA SER A 520 -4.86 -4.87 -2.33
C SER A 520 -4.60 -4.21 -3.68
N LYS A 521 -3.88 -3.09 -3.63
CA LYS A 521 -3.35 -2.32 -4.76
C LYS A 521 -1.88 -2.01 -4.49
N PRO A 522 -1.10 -1.65 -5.52
CA PRO A 522 0.24 -1.15 -5.31
C PRO A 522 0.23 0.02 -4.33
N SER A 523 1.25 0.07 -3.47
CA SER A 523 1.39 1.05 -2.38
C SER A 523 0.40 0.89 -1.22
N PHE A 524 -0.39 -0.20 -1.18
CA PHE A 524 -1.25 -0.50 -0.03
C PHE A 524 -0.44 -1.26 1.02
N ASN A 525 -0.32 -0.71 2.23
CA ASN A 525 0.34 -1.40 3.33
C ASN A 525 -0.65 -2.25 4.14
N ARG A 526 -0.49 -3.56 4.04
CA ARG A 526 -1.34 -4.54 4.75
C ARG A 526 -0.77 -4.95 6.11
N PHE A 527 0.55 -4.89 6.26
CA PHE A 527 1.26 -5.35 7.46
C PHE A 527 1.83 -4.17 8.22
N TRP A 528 1.41 -4.07 9.47
CA TRP A 528 1.74 -2.98 10.37
C TRP A 528 2.52 -3.53 11.56
N LYS A 529 3.41 -2.70 12.10
CA LYS A 529 4.18 -2.99 13.30
C LYS A 529 3.79 -2.01 14.37
N LEU A 530 3.57 -2.52 15.57
CA LEU A 530 3.41 -1.70 16.76
C LEU A 530 4.51 -2.08 17.75
N GLN A 531 5.03 -1.08 18.44
CA GLN A 531 6.05 -1.23 19.47
C GLN A 531 5.59 -0.59 20.77
N ARG A 532 6.07 -1.10 21.90
CA ARG A 532 5.91 -0.46 23.22
C ARG A 532 7.21 -0.52 24.00
N VAL A 533 7.41 0.47 24.86
CA VAL A 533 8.60 0.61 25.72
C VAL A 533 8.23 0.34 27.17
N ASP A 534 8.98 -0.51 27.86
CA ASP A 534 8.89 -0.77 29.31
C ASP A 534 7.44 -0.99 29.80
N THR A 535 6.66 -1.80 29.08
CA THR A 535 5.22 -2.10 29.32
C THR A 535 4.24 -0.93 29.14
N GLY A 536 4.68 0.18 28.56
CA GLY A 536 3.84 1.32 28.20
C GLY A 536 2.86 1.06 27.04
N PRO A 537 2.23 2.12 26.51
CA PRO A 537 1.24 1.99 25.44
C PRO A 537 1.87 1.46 24.15
N TRP A 538 1.08 0.69 23.39
CA TRP A 538 1.42 0.36 22.02
C TRP A 538 1.34 1.60 21.13
N ARG A 539 2.34 1.75 20.25
CA ARG A 539 2.44 2.81 19.25
C ARG A 539 2.82 2.23 17.90
N ILE A 540 2.27 2.80 16.82
CA ILE A 540 2.53 2.34 15.45
C ILE A 540 3.95 2.74 15.06
N SER A 541 4.80 1.75 14.74
CA SER A 541 6.20 1.97 14.33
C SER A 541 6.41 1.80 12.82
N SER A 542 5.39 1.36 12.07
CA SER A 542 5.44 1.33 10.61
C SER A 542 5.47 2.74 10.02
N VAL A 543 6.32 2.93 9.01
CA VAL A 543 6.62 4.24 8.40
C VAL A 543 5.82 4.55 7.13
N GLN A 544 4.86 3.70 6.76
CA GLN A 544 4.07 3.85 5.53
C GLN A 544 2.65 4.29 5.85
N GLY A 545 2.03 5.06 4.95
CA GLY A 545 0.58 5.31 5.00
C GLY A 545 -0.20 4.03 4.67
N ILE A 546 -1.54 4.15 4.58
CA ILE A 546 -2.34 3.08 3.94
C ILE A 546 -1.73 2.75 2.60
#